data_AF-G4U293-F1
#
_entry.id   AF-G4U293-F1
#
_cell.length_a   1.000
_cell.length_b   1.000
_cell.length_c   1.000
_cell.angle_alpha   90.00
_cell.angle_beta   90.00
_cell.angle_gamma   90.00
#
_symmetry.space_group_name_H-M   'P 1'
#
loop_
_entity.id
_entity.type
_entity.pdbx_description
1 polymer ?
#
loop_
_entity_poly.entity_id
_entity_poly.type
_entity_poly.pdbx_seq_one_letter_code
_entity_poly.pdbx_strand_id
1 'polypeptide(L)'
;YLDEEEVPAFVSALIEEDDTAVVAPTGTSDERLGIKNGWFRWNLAVEPPVKPKSSASWKFWKRRQADGSQSVLPTATNGNVHQRQDTDATAVEVPRFELQDINIIFPTGKLSLVTGPTASGKSALLMALLGEMTPVEQGASKPVNFLPKHPTQLDQGTGLRNSVAYCAQTPWLEHLTIRDNILFGSPFEKARYDQVIEQCALKPDLDILEDGDMTEIGARGVSLSGGQKARVALARAVYSRSKHILLDDPLSAVSYSAPFG
;
A
#
# COMPACT_ATOMS: atom_id res chain seq x y z
N TYR A 1 -2.39 22.20 -18.89
CA TYR A 1 -1.10 21.49 -18.82
C TYR A 1 -0.19 22.44 -18.09
N LEU A 2 0.13 22.16 -16.83
CA LEU A 2 0.90 23.10 -16.01
C LEU A 2 2.34 23.06 -16.53
N ASP A 3 2.82 24.21 -17.00
CA ASP A 3 4.24 24.46 -17.26
C ASP A 3 4.99 24.44 -15.93
N GLU A 4 5.22 23.25 -15.39
CA GLU A 4 6.14 23.07 -14.27
C GLU A 4 7.56 23.00 -14.84
N GLU A 5 8.47 23.81 -14.27
CA GLU A 5 9.89 23.79 -14.63
C GLU A 5 10.45 22.38 -14.47
N GLU A 6 11.14 21.92 -15.52
CA GLU A 6 11.87 20.67 -15.54
C GLU A 6 12.78 20.59 -14.32
N VAL A 7 12.65 19.52 -13.53
CA VAL A 7 13.31 19.42 -12.24
C VAL A 7 14.84 19.45 -12.44
N PRO A 8 15.60 20.31 -11.73
CA PRO A 8 17.04 20.43 -11.95
C PRO A 8 17.78 19.09 -11.86
N ALA A 9 18.83 18.90 -12.68
CA ALA A 9 19.56 17.64 -12.85
C ALA A 9 20.05 16.98 -11.53
N PHE A 10 20.31 17.76 -10.47
CA PHE A 10 20.70 17.20 -9.16
C PHE A 10 19.57 16.44 -8.44
N VAL A 11 18.31 16.62 -8.84
CA VAL A 11 17.13 15.93 -8.31
C VAL A 11 16.84 14.64 -9.10
N SER A 12 17.33 14.53 -10.34
CA SER A 12 17.20 13.37 -11.22
C SER A 12 18.49 12.52 -11.32
N ALA A 13 19.42 12.68 -10.37
CA ALA A 13 20.74 12.05 -10.44
C ALA A 13 20.71 10.50 -10.46
N LEU A 14 19.66 9.86 -9.93
CA LEU A 14 19.54 8.40 -9.94
C LEU A 14 19.13 7.82 -11.31
N ILE A 15 18.58 8.65 -12.21
CA ILE A 15 18.18 8.23 -13.56
C ILE A 15 19.36 8.42 -14.54
N GLU A 16 20.25 9.38 -14.26
CA GLU A 16 21.38 9.73 -15.14
C GLU A 16 22.70 9.02 -14.80
N GLU A 17 22.83 8.37 -13.64
CA GLU A 17 23.99 7.50 -13.37
C GLU A 17 23.90 6.24 -14.25
N ASP A 18 24.44 6.40 -15.46
CA ASP A 18 24.82 5.36 -16.41
C ASP A 18 25.40 4.13 -15.67
N ASP A 19 25.08 2.93 -16.17
CA ASP A 19 25.25 1.53 -15.67
C ASP A 19 26.61 1.15 -15.00
N THR A 20 27.51 2.10 -14.72
CA THR A 20 28.92 1.97 -14.31
C THR A 20 29.21 2.16 -12.82
N ALA A 21 28.32 2.76 -12.02
CA ALA A 21 28.47 2.86 -10.56
C ALA A 21 27.78 1.71 -9.79
N VAL A 22 27.32 0.68 -10.50
CA VAL A 22 26.83 -0.55 -9.89
C VAL A 22 28.03 -1.26 -9.27
N VAL A 23 28.23 -1.10 -7.97
CA VAL A 23 29.13 -1.97 -7.20
C VAL A 23 28.67 -3.40 -7.49
N ALA A 24 29.49 -4.13 -8.27
CA ALA A 24 29.24 -5.53 -8.54
C ALA A 24 29.06 -6.23 -7.19
N PRO A 25 28.04 -7.11 -7.04
CA PRO A 25 27.76 -7.72 -5.76
C PRO A 25 29.02 -8.40 -5.24
N THR A 26 29.53 -7.92 -4.11
CA THR A 26 30.71 -8.47 -3.43
C THR A 26 30.39 -9.79 -2.70
N GLY A 27 29.27 -10.44 -3.04
CA GLY A 27 28.76 -11.65 -2.42
C GLY A 27 27.77 -12.40 -3.31
N THR A 28 27.35 -13.58 -2.86
CA THR A 28 26.52 -14.54 -3.60
C THR A 28 25.06 -14.13 -3.83
N SER A 29 24.62 -12.97 -3.31
CA SER A 29 23.24 -12.46 -3.44
C SER A 29 23.21 -11.00 -3.87
N ASP A 30 22.30 -10.66 -4.79
CA ASP A 30 22.01 -9.29 -5.20
C ASP A 30 21.21 -8.59 -4.09
N GLU A 31 21.81 -7.57 -3.47
CA GLU A 31 21.24 -6.83 -2.33
C GLU A 31 20.72 -5.44 -2.72
N ARG A 32 20.59 -5.16 -4.02
CA ARG A 32 20.08 -3.87 -4.49
C ARG A 32 18.59 -3.74 -4.20
N LEU A 33 18.16 -2.49 -4.05
CA LEU A 33 16.76 -2.09 -4.06
C LEU A 33 16.52 -1.19 -5.26
N GLY A 34 15.56 -1.53 -6.11
CA GLY A 34 15.31 -0.76 -7.34
C GLY A 34 14.55 -1.51 -8.41
N ILE A 35 14.39 -0.88 -9.57
CA ILE A 35 13.60 -1.38 -10.69
C ILE A 35 14.39 -1.10 -11.99
N LYS A 36 14.45 -2.08 -12.91
CA LYS A 36 14.95 -1.90 -14.28
C LYS A 36 13.90 -2.37 -15.28
N ASN A 37 13.71 -1.62 -16.37
CA ASN A 37 12.68 -1.84 -17.39
C ASN A 37 11.25 -1.96 -16.81
N GLY A 38 10.93 -1.12 -15.83
CA GLY A 38 9.74 -1.26 -15.01
C GLY A 38 8.48 -0.67 -15.65
N TRP A 39 7.49 -1.52 -15.92
CA TRP A 39 6.11 -1.12 -16.22
C TRP A 39 5.19 -1.83 -15.26
N PHE A 40 4.30 -1.10 -14.58
CA PHE A 40 3.46 -1.66 -13.52
C PHE A 40 2.04 -1.12 -13.55
N ARG A 41 1.11 -2.01 -13.23
CA ARG A 41 -0.30 -1.68 -13.00
C ARG A 41 -0.77 -2.17 -11.64
N TRP A 42 -1.80 -1.54 -11.11
CA TRP A 42 -2.44 -2.01 -9.87
C TRP A 42 -3.06 -3.40 -10.06
N ASN A 43 -2.95 -4.23 -9.02
CA ASN A 43 -3.57 -5.55 -9.01
C ASN A 43 -5.09 -5.40 -9.12
N LEU A 44 -5.71 -6.16 -10.02
CA LEU A 44 -7.16 -6.15 -10.17
C LEU A 44 -7.78 -6.95 -9.03
N ALA A 45 -8.71 -6.33 -8.31
CA ALA A 45 -9.66 -7.12 -7.54
C ALA A 45 -10.43 -7.99 -8.54
N VAL A 46 -10.37 -9.31 -8.38
CA VAL A 46 -11.30 -10.21 -9.09
C VAL A 46 -12.68 -9.87 -8.55
N GLU A 47 -13.48 -9.15 -9.34
CA GLU A 47 -14.88 -8.95 -8.98
C GLU A 47 -15.53 -10.33 -8.86
N PRO A 48 -16.24 -10.64 -7.75
CA PRO A 48 -16.97 -11.89 -7.66
C PRO A 48 -17.91 -11.97 -8.86
N PRO A 49 -18.05 -13.15 -9.51
CA PRO A 49 -18.88 -13.27 -10.70
C PRO A 49 -20.27 -12.72 -10.39
N VAL A 50 -20.69 -11.72 -11.17
CA VAL A 50 -22.02 -11.13 -11.08
C VAL A 50 -23.01 -12.27 -11.21
N LYS A 51 -23.70 -12.62 -10.11
CA LYS A 51 -24.77 -13.62 -10.18
C LYS A 51 -25.77 -13.11 -11.22
N PRO A 52 -26.11 -13.91 -12.25
CA PRO A 52 -27.10 -13.48 -13.21
C PRO A 52 -28.37 -13.11 -12.43
N LYS A 53 -28.94 -11.94 -12.72
CA LYS A 53 -30.23 -11.52 -12.18
C LYS A 53 -31.28 -12.50 -12.71
N SER A 54 -31.45 -13.59 -12.00
CA SER A 54 -32.55 -14.52 -12.17
C SER A 54 -33.82 -13.75 -11.83
N SER A 55 -34.53 -13.29 -12.86
CA SER A 55 -35.93 -12.90 -12.78
C SER A 55 -36.76 -14.17 -12.59
N ALA A 56 -36.64 -14.80 -11.43
CA ALA A 56 -37.51 -15.88 -11.02
C ALA A 56 -38.18 -15.47 -9.70
N SER A 57 -39.36 -14.88 -9.84
CA SER A 57 -40.34 -14.73 -8.78
C SER A 57 -40.66 -16.12 -8.21
N TRP A 58 -39.99 -16.49 -7.11
CA TRP A 58 -40.34 -17.69 -6.36
C TRP A 58 -41.49 -17.38 -5.41
N LYS A 59 -42.70 -17.55 -5.95
CA LYS A 59 -43.94 -17.73 -5.19
C LYS A 59 -43.88 -19.02 -4.38
N PHE A 60 -43.41 -19.01 -3.14
CA PHE A 60 -43.66 -20.09 -2.17
C PHE A 60 -43.69 -19.58 -0.73
N TRP A 61 -44.86 -19.09 -0.29
CA TRP A 61 -45.58 -19.53 0.91
C TRP A 61 -46.82 -18.64 1.09
N LYS A 62 -47.99 -19.18 0.70
CA LYS A 62 -49.30 -18.65 1.09
C LYS A 62 -49.85 -19.60 2.15
N ARG A 63 -49.89 -19.18 3.42
CA ARG A 63 -50.74 -19.78 4.46
C ARG A 63 -51.97 -18.89 4.64
N ARG A 64 -53.12 -19.56 4.68
CA ARG A 64 -54.51 -19.11 4.50
C ARG A 64 -54.98 -18.03 5.49
N GLN A 65 -55.73 -17.04 4.97
CA GLN A 65 -57.00 -16.51 5.51
C GLN A 65 -57.82 -16.09 4.26
N ALA A 66 -58.89 -16.81 3.90
CA ALA A 66 -60.29 -16.62 4.33
C ALA A 66 -60.89 -15.28 3.86
N ASP A 67 -61.56 -15.29 2.70
CA ASP A 67 -62.96 -14.84 2.49
C ASP A 67 -63.22 -14.56 1.00
N GLY A 68 -64.35 -15.08 0.51
CA GLY A 68 -65.29 -14.27 -0.28
C GLY A 68 -64.96 -13.86 -1.70
N SER A 69 -65.67 -14.53 -2.63
CA SER A 69 -66.23 -13.98 -3.87
C SER A 69 -65.43 -14.06 -5.18
N GLN A 70 -66.22 -14.27 -6.22
CA GLN A 70 -65.97 -14.82 -7.56
C GLN A 70 -65.30 -13.80 -8.49
N SER A 71 -64.61 -14.28 -9.55
CA SER A 71 -65.03 -14.05 -10.95
C SER A 71 -63.94 -14.41 -11.99
N VAL A 72 -64.31 -15.29 -12.92
CA VAL A 72 -63.94 -15.43 -14.35
C VAL A 72 -62.50 -15.18 -14.84
N LEU A 73 -61.94 -16.22 -15.47
CA LEU A 73 -60.84 -16.15 -16.44
C LEU A 73 -61.41 -15.89 -17.86
N PRO A 74 -60.72 -15.10 -18.70
CA PRO A 74 -60.72 -15.35 -20.13
C PRO A 74 -59.34 -15.82 -20.62
N THR A 75 -59.40 -16.88 -21.43
CA THR A 75 -58.32 -17.41 -22.27
C THR A 75 -57.96 -16.41 -23.37
N ALA A 76 -56.66 -16.18 -23.62
CA ALA A 76 -56.19 -15.64 -24.89
C ALA A 76 -54.76 -16.09 -25.20
N THR A 77 -54.58 -16.29 -26.49
CA THR A 77 -53.60 -17.14 -27.18
C THR A 77 -52.38 -16.34 -27.65
N ASN A 78 -51.25 -17.03 -27.78
CA ASN A 78 -50.07 -16.76 -28.64
C ASN A 78 -49.77 -15.32 -29.09
N GLY A 79 -48.68 -14.75 -28.56
CA GLY A 79 -47.97 -13.62 -29.14
C GLY A 79 -46.47 -13.91 -29.27
N ASN A 80 -45.98 -13.97 -30.51
CA ASN A 80 -44.57 -14.15 -30.86
C ASN A 80 -43.67 -13.11 -30.20
N VAL A 81 -42.67 -13.55 -29.45
CA VAL A 81 -41.59 -12.69 -28.94
C VAL A 81 -40.51 -12.61 -30.02
N HIS A 82 -40.36 -11.44 -30.64
CA HIS A 82 -39.20 -11.11 -31.45
C HIS A 82 -37.94 -11.21 -30.61
N GLN A 83 -37.02 -12.05 -31.08
CA GLN A 83 -35.66 -12.20 -30.58
C GLN A 83 -34.92 -10.87 -30.83
N ARG A 84 -34.83 -10.01 -29.83
CA ARG A 84 -33.90 -8.87 -29.84
C ARG A 84 -32.51 -9.44 -29.64
N GLN A 85 -31.66 -9.27 -30.66
CA GLN A 85 -30.22 -9.41 -30.54
C GLN A 85 -29.74 -8.34 -29.56
N ASP A 86 -29.37 -8.75 -28.35
CA ASP A 86 -28.58 -7.92 -27.46
C ASP A 86 -27.19 -7.78 -28.09
N THR A 87 -26.91 -6.59 -28.62
CA THR A 87 -25.62 -6.18 -29.15
C THR A 87 -24.56 -6.27 -28.05
N ASP A 88 -23.43 -6.89 -28.38
CA ASP A 88 -22.17 -6.90 -27.62
C ASP A 88 -21.93 -5.53 -26.95
N ALA A 89 -22.07 -5.51 -25.63
CA ALA A 89 -21.57 -4.40 -24.83
C ALA A 89 -20.05 -4.50 -24.85
N THR A 90 -19.43 -3.76 -25.78
CA THR A 90 -18.01 -3.47 -25.76
C THR A 90 -17.69 -2.82 -24.43
N ALA A 91 -17.01 -3.56 -23.55
CA ALA A 91 -16.50 -3.04 -22.30
C ALA A 91 -15.52 -1.91 -22.64
N VAL A 92 -15.91 -0.67 -22.35
CA VAL A 92 -15.04 0.48 -22.48
C VAL A 92 -13.94 0.31 -21.43
N GLU A 93 -12.73 -0.07 -21.86
CA GLU A 93 -11.55 -0.05 -20.99
C GLU A 93 -11.27 1.39 -20.61
N VAL A 94 -11.63 1.75 -19.38
CA VAL A 94 -11.26 3.04 -18.78
C VAL A 94 -9.73 3.03 -18.63
N PRO A 95 -8.98 4.00 -19.18
CA PRO A 95 -7.53 4.02 -19.02
C PRO A 95 -7.18 4.08 -17.53
N ARG A 96 -6.48 3.04 -17.06
CA ARG A 96 -6.04 2.91 -15.68
C ARG A 96 -4.64 3.50 -15.54
N PHE A 97 -4.35 4.05 -14.37
CA PHE A 97 -3.01 4.53 -14.05
C PHE A 97 -2.00 3.38 -14.14
N GLU A 98 -0.91 3.61 -14.86
CA GLU A 98 0.24 2.71 -14.95
C GLU A 98 1.51 3.50 -14.64
N LEU A 99 2.44 2.86 -13.93
CA LEU A 99 3.82 3.32 -13.88
C LEU A 99 4.52 2.84 -15.13
N GLN A 100 5.20 3.75 -15.81
CA GLN A 100 5.80 3.50 -17.12
C GLN A 100 7.27 3.87 -17.07
N ASP A 101 8.09 3.07 -17.76
CA ASP A 101 9.52 3.33 -17.99
C ASP A 101 10.34 3.62 -16.72
N ILE A 102 10.11 2.85 -15.66
CA ILE A 102 10.83 3.01 -14.40
C ILE A 102 12.19 2.32 -14.49
N ASN A 103 13.27 3.11 -14.41
CA ASN A 103 14.65 2.65 -14.34
C ASN A 103 15.36 3.40 -13.21
N ILE A 104 15.47 2.77 -12.04
CA ILE A 104 16.04 3.40 -10.84
C ILE A 104 16.66 2.36 -9.92
N ILE A 105 17.89 2.60 -9.46
CA ILE A 105 18.54 1.82 -8.40
C ILE A 105 18.82 2.75 -7.22
N PHE A 106 18.34 2.38 -6.04
CA PHE A 106 18.53 3.18 -4.85
C PHE A 106 19.89 2.86 -4.19
N PRO A 107 20.73 3.87 -3.91
CA PRO A 107 22.02 3.67 -3.27
C PRO A 107 21.85 3.18 -1.83
N THR A 108 22.64 2.17 -1.45
CA THR A 108 22.64 1.64 -0.08
C THR A 108 23.28 2.65 0.89
N GLY A 109 22.69 2.80 2.07
CA GLY A 109 23.23 3.68 3.13
C GLY A 109 23.04 5.18 2.86
N LYS A 110 22.31 5.56 1.83
CA LYS A 110 21.95 6.95 1.52
C LYS A 110 20.45 7.18 1.71
N LEU A 111 20.07 8.44 1.89
CA LEU A 111 18.70 8.89 1.85
C LEU A 111 18.35 9.33 0.42
N SER A 112 17.33 8.72 -0.17
CA SER A 112 16.77 9.13 -1.45
C SER A 112 15.40 9.74 -1.25
N LEU A 113 15.13 10.87 -1.90
CA LEU A 113 13.83 11.55 -1.86
C LEU A 113 13.16 11.45 -3.22
N VAL A 114 11.94 10.90 -3.25
CA VAL A 114 11.09 10.90 -4.44
C VAL A 114 10.06 12.01 -4.31
N THR A 115 10.13 13.01 -5.18
CA THR A 115 9.25 14.17 -5.19
C THR A 115 8.50 14.29 -6.52
N GLY A 116 7.41 15.05 -6.52
CA GLY A 116 6.59 15.30 -7.70
C GLY A 116 5.12 15.60 -7.33
N PRO A 117 4.30 16.00 -8.30
CA PRO A 117 2.92 16.42 -8.07
C PRO A 117 2.04 15.37 -7.39
N THR A 118 0.94 15.79 -6.77
CA THR A 118 -0.08 14.86 -6.26
C THR A 118 -0.56 13.95 -7.40
N ALA A 119 -0.75 12.66 -7.10
CA ALA A 119 -1.12 11.62 -8.07
C ALA A 119 -0.09 11.33 -9.18
N SER A 120 1.16 11.79 -9.07
CA SER A 120 2.24 11.44 -10.01
C SER A 120 2.73 9.99 -9.92
N GLY A 121 2.23 9.19 -8.97
CA GLY A 121 2.61 7.78 -8.81
C GLY A 121 3.69 7.48 -7.77
N LYS A 122 4.05 8.42 -6.88
CA LYS A 122 5.07 8.20 -5.83
C LYS A 122 4.76 6.99 -4.94
N SER A 123 3.56 6.91 -4.38
CA SER A 123 3.14 5.77 -3.57
C SER A 123 3.06 4.48 -4.40
N ALA A 124 2.67 4.58 -5.68
CA ALA A 124 2.71 3.46 -6.60
C ALA A 124 4.15 2.96 -6.81
N LEU A 125 5.15 3.85 -6.95
CA LEU A 125 6.55 3.46 -7.08
C LEU A 125 7.02 2.67 -5.86
N LEU A 126 6.63 3.09 -4.65
CA LEU A 126 6.94 2.34 -3.43
C LEU A 126 6.27 0.95 -3.41
N MET A 127 5.02 0.84 -3.87
CA MET A 127 4.33 -0.45 -4.01
C MET A 127 4.99 -1.36 -5.06
N ALA A 128 5.44 -0.78 -6.18
CA ALA A 128 6.20 -1.52 -7.19
C ALA A 128 7.51 -2.06 -6.61
N LEU A 129 8.26 -1.25 -5.84
CA LEU A 129 9.48 -1.69 -5.14
C LEU A 129 9.21 -2.83 -4.17
N LEU A 130 8.09 -2.79 -3.44
CA LEU A 130 7.66 -3.87 -2.53
C LEU A 130 7.20 -5.14 -3.25
N GLY A 131 7.01 -5.10 -4.58
CA GLY A 131 6.48 -6.21 -5.36
C GLY A 131 4.95 -6.35 -5.29
N GLU A 132 4.25 -5.31 -4.83
CA GLU A 132 2.79 -5.30 -4.64
C GLU A 132 2.02 -4.84 -5.88
N MET A 133 2.71 -4.52 -6.99
CA MET A 133 2.09 -4.19 -8.27
C MET A 133 2.37 -5.26 -9.32
N THR A 134 1.44 -5.43 -10.26
CA THR A 134 1.60 -6.38 -11.36
C THR A 134 2.54 -5.80 -12.42
N PRO A 135 3.67 -6.46 -12.75
CA PRO A 135 4.50 -6.06 -13.86
C PRO A 135 3.76 -6.26 -15.20
N VAL A 136 3.92 -5.31 -16.10
CA VAL A 136 3.38 -5.35 -17.46
C VAL A 136 4.53 -5.63 -18.41
N GLU A 137 4.42 -6.67 -19.23
CA GLU A 137 5.43 -6.93 -20.26
C GLU A 137 5.25 -5.93 -21.41
N GLN A 138 6.28 -5.13 -21.67
CA GLN A 138 6.35 -4.22 -22.81
C GLN A 138 7.53 -4.63 -23.70
N GLY A 139 7.22 -5.06 -24.92
CA GLY A 139 8.23 -5.51 -25.88
C GLY A 139 9.01 -6.75 -25.41
N ALA A 140 10.32 -6.78 -25.70
CA ALA A 140 11.18 -7.94 -25.44
C ALA A 140 11.86 -7.94 -24.05
N SER A 141 11.80 -6.82 -23.32
CA SER A 141 12.50 -6.65 -22.05
C SER A 141 11.56 -6.89 -20.87
N LYS A 142 11.92 -7.84 -20.00
CA LYS A 142 11.13 -8.12 -18.79
C LYS A 142 11.46 -7.11 -17.68
N PRO A 143 10.46 -6.63 -16.93
CA PRO A 143 10.69 -5.86 -15.71
C PRO A 143 11.53 -6.65 -14.70
N VAL A 144 12.53 -6.01 -14.13
CA VAL A 144 13.36 -6.57 -13.06
C VAL A 144 13.12 -5.74 -11.81
N ASN A 145 12.58 -6.36 -10.77
CA ASN A 145 12.48 -5.76 -9.44
C ASN A 145 13.61 -6.31 -8.56
N PHE A 146 14.48 -5.42 -8.11
CA PHE A 146 15.54 -5.73 -7.15
C PHE A 146 14.95 -5.60 -5.75
N LEU A 147 14.57 -6.74 -5.18
CA LEU A 147 14.08 -6.86 -3.81
C LEU A 147 14.97 -7.85 -3.06
N PRO A 148 15.28 -7.60 -1.77
CA PRO A 148 16.04 -8.55 -0.97
C PRO A 148 15.42 -9.96 -0.94
N LYS A 149 16.19 -10.97 -1.36
CA LYS A 149 15.71 -12.36 -1.48
C LYS A 149 15.74 -13.15 -0.16
N HIS A 150 16.48 -12.66 0.83
CA HIS A 150 16.68 -13.34 2.12
C HIS A 150 16.35 -12.40 3.30
N PRO A 151 15.07 -12.06 3.51
CA PRO A 151 14.65 -11.05 4.50
C PRO A 151 14.90 -11.43 5.95
N THR A 152 15.19 -12.71 6.24
CA THR A 152 15.53 -13.19 7.57
C THR A 152 17.03 -13.23 7.83
N GLN A 153 17.86 -13.07 6.79
CA GLN A 153 19.31 -13.12 6.92
C GLN A 153 19.83 -11.85 7.59
N LEU A 154 20.63 -12.04 8.62
CA LEU A 154 21.31 -10.97 9.33
C LEU A 154 22.67 -10.70 8.68
N ASP A 155 22.96 -9.44 8.41
CA ASP A 155 24.29 -8.98 8.07
C ASP A 155 25.18 -8.99 9.33
N GLN A 156 26.32 -9.66 9.25
CA GLN A 156 27.20 -9.88 10.42
C GLN A 156 27.94 -8.60 10.85
N GLY A 157 28.11 -7.62 9.96
CA GLY A 157 28.82 -6.37 10.27
C GLY A 157 27.91 -5.31 10.90
N THR A 158 26.68 -5.22 10.42
CA THR A 158 25.70 -4.19 10.80
C THR A 158 24.62 -4.69 11.75
N GLY A 159 24.38 -6.01 11.81
CA GLY A 159 23.28 -6.59 12.55
C GLY A 159 21.91 -6.24 11.97
N LEU A 160 21.84 -5.80 10.71
CA LEU A 160 20.59 -5.50 10.00
C LEU A 160 20.13 -6.71 9.20
N ARG A 161 18.81 -6.84 9.03
CA ARG A 161 18.22 -7.83 8.14
C ARG A 161 18.22 -7.30 6.72
N ASN A 162 18.53 -8.14 5.73
CA ASN A 162 18.38 -7.79 4.33
C ASN A 162 16.89 -7.78 3.93
N SER A 163 16.13 -6.86 4.51
CA SER A 163 14.67 -6.71 4.38
C SER A 163 14.28 -5.26 4.16
N VAL A 164 13.03 -5.05 3.79
CA VAL A 164 12.41 -3.74 3.61
C VAL A 164 11.39 -3.51 4.73
N ALA A 165 11.49 -2.39 5.44
CA ALA A 165 10.40 -1.87 6.27
C ALA A 165 9.61 -0.83 5.49
N TYR A 166 8.30 -0.79 5.70
CA TYR A 166 7.41 0.15 5.02
C TYR A 166 6.57 0.93 6.03
N CYS A 167 6.64 2.26 5.96
CA CYS A 167 5.75 3.17 6.68
C CYS A 167 4.79 3.79 5.67
N ALA A 168 3.54 3.33 5.68
CA ALA A 168 2.51 3.78 4.75
C ALA A 168 2.00 5.20 5.07
N GLN A 169 1.51 5.91 4.04
CA GLN A 169 0.87 7.23 4.18
C GLN A 169 -0.34 7.16 5.13
N THR A 170 -1.16 6.11 5.04
CA THR A 170 -2.23 5.82 5.99
C THR A 170 -1.92 4.51 6.70
N PRO A 171 -1.22 4.55 7.85
CA PRO A 171 -0.79 3.34 8.51
C PRO A 171 -1.94 2.64 9.23
N TRP A 172 -1.93 1.31 9.14
CA TRP A 172 -2.79 0.44 9.93
C TRP A 172 -2.06 -0.04 11.20
N LEU A 173 -2.77 -0.02 12.32
CA LEU A 173 -2.32 -0.50 13.61
C LEU A 173 -3.20 -1.67 14.08
N GLU A 174 -2.58 -2.67 14.67
CA GLU A 174 -3.26 -3.80 15.29
C GLU A 174 -4.02 -3.36 16.54
N HIS A 175 -5.10 -4.09 16.85
CA HIS A 175 -5.82 -3.92 18.11
C HIS A 175 -5.04 -4.57 19.27
N LEU A 176 -3.85 -4.03 19.53
CA LEU A 176 -2.90 -4.40 20.58
C LEU A 176 -2.38 -3.13 21.26
N THR A 177 -1.43 -3.28 22.19
CA THR A 177 -0.76 -2.14 22.81
C THR A 177 0.04 -1.32 21.78
N ILE A 178 0.33 -0.06 22.09
CA ILE A 178 1.23 0.77 21.28
C ILE A 178 2.61 0.11 21.19
N ARG A 179 3.11 -0.46 22.29
CA ARG A 179 4.36 -1.21 22.32
C ARG A 179 4.34 -2.39 21.35
N ASP A 180 3.32 -3.22 21.37
CA ASP A 180 3.22 -4.38 20.47
C ASP A 180 3.14 -3.95 19.01
N ASN A 181 2.45 -2.84 18.73
CA ASN A 181 2.43 -2.25 17.40
C ASN A 181 3.80 -1.77 16.92
N ILE A 182 4.67 -1.28 17.81
CA ILE A 182 6.05 -0.86 17.48
C ILE A 182 6.97 -2.09 17.33
N LEU A 183 6.87 -3.05 18.25
CA LEU A 183 7.70 -4.27 18.23
C LEU A 183 7.39 -5.15 17.03
N PHE A 184 6.10 -5.31 16.72
CA PHE A 184 5.58 -6.04 15.56
C PHE A 184 6.22 -7.42 15.40
N GLY A 185 6.26 -8.17 16.51
CA GLY A 185 6.86 -9.51 16.60
C GLY A 185 8.38 -9.53 16.86
N SER A 186 9.05 -8.38 16.90
CA SER A 186 10.46 -8.29 17.29
C SER A 186 10.63 -8.34 18.82
N PRO A 187 11.75 -8.90 19.33
CA PRO A 187 12.03 -8.89 20.77
C PRO A 187 12.05 -7.48 21.36
N PHE A 188 11.58 -7.33 22.60
CA PHE A 188 11.67 -6.06 23.33
C PHE A 188 13.10 -5.87 23.86
N GLU A 189 13.77 -4.82 23.36
CA GLU A 189 15.11 -4.41 23.76
C GLU A 189 15.05 -3.01 24.32
N LYS A 190 14.96 -2.88 25.64
CA LYS A 190 14.60 -1.61 26.30
C LYS A 190 15.44 -0.41 25.84
N ALA A 191 16.76 -0.55 25.77
CA ALA A 191 17.64 0.55 25.34
C ALA A 191 17.34 1.01 23.89
N ARG A 192 17.10 0.07 22.97
CA ARG A 192 16.73 0.40 21.58
C ARG A 192 15.32 0.98 21.52
N TYR A 193 14.39 0.41 22.27
CA TYR A 193 13.01 0.87 22.31
C TYR A 193 12.94 2.33 22.79
N ASP A 194 13.61 2.64 23.90
CA ASP A 194 13.68 3.99 24.45
C ASP A 194 14.30 4.98 23.43
N GLN A 195 15.34 4.57 22.69
CA GLN A 195 15.91 5.37 21.60
C GLN A 195 14.92 5.61 20.45
N VAL A 196 14.16 4.58 20.05
CA VAL A 196 13.17 4.70 18.96
C VAL A 196 12.02 5.61 19.37
N ILE A 197 11.54 5.53 20.62
CA ILE A 197 10.49 6.42 21.14
C ILE A 197 10.94 7.89 21.07
N GLU A 198 12.18 8.17 21.47
CA GLU A 198 12.75 9.52 21.41
C GLU A 198 12.92 10.00 19.97
N GLN A 199 13.57 9.20 19.12
CA GLN A 199 13.87 9.57 17.73
C GLN A 199 12.62 9.74 16.85
N CYS A 200 11.53 9.03 17.18
CA CYS A 200 10.25 9.16 16.47
C CYS A 200 9.32 10.20 17.13
N ALA A 201 9.81 10.97 18.11
CA ALA A 201 9.06 11.98 18.84
C ALA A 201 7.73 11.47 19.43
N LEU A 202 7.72 10.22 19.91
CA LEU A 202 6.53 9.57 20.47
C LEU A 202 6.31 9.88 21.94
N LYS A 203 7.35 10.32 22.66
CA LYS A 203 7.28 10.57 24.09
C LYS A 203 6.12 11.49 24.50
N PRO A 204 5.88 12.64 23.85
CA PRO A 204 4.73 13.49 24.17
C PRO A 204 3.38 12.81 23.95
N ASP A 205 3.27 11.89 22.98
CA ASP A 205 2.04 11.14 22.75
C ASP A 205 1.81 10.08 23.83
N LEU A 206 2.88 9.48 24.36
CA LEU A 206 2.79 8.48 25.40
C LEU A 206 2.53 9.11 26.76
N ASP A 207 3.12 10.27 27.06
CA ASP A 207 2.99 10.96 28.35
C ASP A 207 1.54 11.41 28.63
N ILE A 208 0.70 11.59 27.60
CA ILE A 208 -0.72 11.95 27.76
C ILE A 208 -1.64 10.73 27.94
N LEU A 209 -1.12 9.51 27.77
CA LEU A 209 -1.87 8.27 27.92
C LEU A 209 -1.62 7.69 29.31
N GLU A 210 -2.68 7.28 30.00
CA GLU A 210 -2.60 6.77 31.39
C GLU A 210 -1.63 5.58 31.53
N ASP A 211 -1.66 4.65 30.56
CA ASP A 211 -0.82 3.46 30.53
C ASP A 211 0.42 3.63 29.61
N GLY A 212 0.67 4.84 29.09
CA GLY A 212 1.79 5.12 28.19
C GLY A 212 1.79 4.20 26.96
N ASP A 213 2.90 3.48 26.73
CA ASP A 213 3.04 2.55 25.60
C ASP A 213 2.29 1.22 25.79
N MET A 214 1.80 0.93 27.00
CA MET A 214 0.94 -0.23 27.28
C MET A 214 -0.53 0.03 26.94
N THR A 215 -0.88 1.26 26.58
CA THR A 215 -2.24 1.61 26.14
C THR A 215 -2.68 0.77 24.93
N GLU A 216 -3.84 0.14 25.04
CA GLU A 216 -4.45 -0.64 23.96
C GLU A 216 -5.09 0.25 22.88
N ILE A 217 -4.98 -0.16 21.62
CA ILE A 217 -5.62 0.50 20.46
C ILE A 217 -6.86 -0.32 20.04
N GLY A 218 -7.94 0.35 19.64
CA GLY A 218 -9.08 -0.30 18.97
C GLY A 218 -10.40 -0.23 19.75
N ALA A 219 -11.30 -1.19 19.52
CA ALA A 219 -12.71 -1.11 19.94
C ALA A 219 -12.96 -0.96 21.45
N ARG A 220 -12.00 -1.39 22.29
CA ARG A 220 -12.03 -1.20 23.75
C ARG A 220 -10.89 -0.31 24.25
N GLY A 221 -10.02 0.13 23.35
CA GLY A 221 -8.84 0.93 23.65
C GLY A 221 -9.00 2.37 23.20
N VAL A 222 -7.88 3.09 23.13
CA VAL A 222 -7.85 4.47 22.64
C VAL A 222 -7.87 4.53 21.12
N SER A 223 -8.48 5.59 20.59
CA SER A 223 -8.33 5.95 19.18
C SER A 223 -7.22 7.00 19.06
N LEU A 224 -6.16 6.64 18.33
CA LEU A 224 -5.06 7.57 18.04
C LEU A 224 -5.43 8.54 16.91
N SER A 225 -4.96 9.78 17.02
CA SER A 225 -5.00 10.74 15.91
C SER A 225 -4.18 10.25 14.71
N GLY A 226 -4.40 10.83 13.52
CA GLY A 226 -3.62 10.48 12.33
C GLY A 226 -2.11 10.64 12.53
N GLY A 227 -1.70 11.73 13.19
CA GLY A 227 -0.28 11.98 13.46
C GLY A 227 0.34 11.02 14.47
N GLN A 228 -0.40 10.63 15.50
CA GLN A 228 0.02 9.57 16.44
C GLN A 228 0.19 8.24 15.71
N LYS A 229 -0.78 7.86 14.86
CA LYS A 229 -0.68 6.63 14.07
C LYS A 229 0.55 6.63 13.15
N ALA A 230 0.84 7.77 12.51
CA ALA A 230 2.03 7.95 11.70
C ALA A 230 3.33 7.76 12.50
N ARG A 231 3.44 8.38 13.68
CA ARG A 231 4.63 8.22 14.54
C ARG A 231 4.79 6.80 15.08
N VAL A 232 3.70 6.10 15.42
CA VAL A 232 3.75 4.68 15.81
C VAL A 232 4.22 3.81 14.64
N ALA A 233 3.73 4.05 13.42
CA ALA A 233 4.14 3.31 12.24
C ALA A 233 5.60 3.60 11.83
N LEU A 234 6.06 4.84 11.99
CA LEU A 234 7.46 5.21 11.80
C LEU A 234 8.34 4.47 12.82
N ALA A 235 7.97 4.48 14.09
CA ALA A 235 8.67 3.73 15.13
C ALA A 235 8.72 2.23 14.84
N ARG A 236 7.62 1.64 14.34
CA ARG A 236 7.60 0.24 13.86
C ARG A 236 8.65 0.00 12.78
N ALA A 237 8.71 0.87 11.77
CA ALA A 237 9.66 0.74 10.68
C ALA A 237 11.13 0.89 11.14
N VAL A 238 11.40 1.82 12.06
CA VAL A 238 12.75 2.04 12.61
C VAL A 238 13.15 0.89 13.55
N TYR A 239 12.22 0.33 14.31
CA TYR A 239 12.50 -0.74 15.26
C TYR A 239 12.89 -2.06 14.57
N SER A 240 12.32 -2.38 13.40
CA SER A 240 12.39 -3.69 12.71
C SER A 240 13.79 -4.18 12.27
N ARG A 241 14.84 -3.35 12.40
CA ARG A 241 16.22 -3.63 11.92
C ARG A 241 16.30 -3.98 10.42
N SER A 242 15.40 -3.44 9.60
CA SER A 242 15.48 -3.60 8.15
C SER A 242 16.62 -2.76 7.57
N LYS A 243 17.38 -3.32 6.62
CA LYS A 243 18.43 -2.62 5.86
C LYS A 243 17.86 -1.48 5.01
N HIS A 244 16.64 -1.65 4.52
CA HIS A 244 15.94 -0.65 3.72
C HIS A 244 14.66 -0.20 4.42
N ILE A 245 14.39 1.10 4.41
CA ILE A 245 13.16 1.69 4.94
C ILE A 245 12.52 2.54 3.85
N LEU A 246 11.28 2.24 3.50
CA LEU A 246 10.45 3.01 2.59
C LEU A 246 9.43 3.82 3.41
N LEU A 247 9.39 5.12 3.19
CA LEU A 247 8.50 6.04 3.90
C LEU A 247 7.59 6.73 2.88
N ASP A 248 6.28 6.47 2.97
CA ASP A 248 5.27 7.09 2.11
C ASP A 248 4.64 8.26 2.86
N ASP A 249 4.97 9.48 2.41
CA ASP A 249 4.49 10.74 2.99
C ASP A 249 4.67 10.87 4.53
N PRO A 250 5.89 10.62 5.09
CA PRO A 250 6.12 10.58 6.53
C PRO A 250 6.00 11.95 7.23
N LEU A 251 5.99 13.06 6.47
CA LEU A 251 5.97 14.42 7.01
C LEU A 251 4.56 15.03 7.09
N SER A 252 3.56 14.42 6.44
CA SER A 252 2.17 14.89 6.44
C SER A 252 1.54 15.01 7.84
N ALA A 253 2.03 14.20 8.78
CA ALA A 253 1.60 14.18 10.17
C ALA A 253 2.24 15.27 11.06
N VAL A 254 3.24 15.98 10.55
CA VAL A 254 3.96 17.03 11.27
C VAL A 254 3.31 18.37 10.95
N SER A 255 2.21 18.68 11.64
CA SER A 255 1.72 20.06 11.69
C SER A 255 2.77 20.92 12.41
N TYR A 256 3.20 22.01 11.77
CA TYR A 256 4.06 23.04 12.36
C TYR A 256 3.40 23.59 13.64
N SER A 257 3.70 23.01 14.79
CA SER A 257 3.65 23.69 16.07
C SER A 257 5.09 23.87 16.53
N ALA A 258 5.85 24.68 15.78
CA ALA A 258 6.99 25.34 16.37
C ALA A 258 6.46 26.16 17.55
N PRO A 259 6.94 25.97 18.79
CA PRO A 259 6.64 26.92 19.83
C PRO A 259 7.22 28.26 19.39
N PHE A 260 6.36 29.24 19.14
CA PHE A 260 6.76 30.63 19.07
C PHE A 260 7.32 31.02 20.43
N GLY A 261 8.57 31.51 20.44
CA GLY A 261 9.10 32.42 21.47
C GLY A 261 9.56 31.78 22.76
#